data_AF-A0A2S6UNL5-F1
#
_entry.id   AF-A0A2S6UNL5-F1
#
_cell.length_a   1.000
_cell.length_b   1.000
_cell.length_c   1.000
_cell.angle_alpha   90.00
_cell.angle_beta   90.00
_cell.angle_gamma   90.00
#
_symmetry.space_group_name_H-M   'P 1'
#
loop_
_entity.id
_entity.type
_entity.pdbx_description
1 polymer ?
#
loop_
_entity_poly.entity_id
_entity_poly.type
_entity_poly.pdbx_seq_one_letter_code
_entity_poly.pdbx_strand_id
1 'polypeptide(L)'
;MVEFEESKTIFKEKKKYRNNPIYKDWKNIWLKVDKQLESLNQSDHSAFSKKMMVEEISLDLRSNAQLNEVISCLSRVIRKIQSKLGKPEKDQETDGLNFEKIELGKLKNLLVKSKNNFIR
;
A
#
# COMPACT_ATOMS: atom_id res chain seq x y z
N MET A 1 -18.26 -18.25 28.99
CA MET A 1 -18.41 -18.89 27.66
C MET A 1 -18.41 -17.80 26.59
N VAL A 2 -17.23 -17.22 26.30
CA VAL A 2 -17.07 -16.06 25.38
C VAL A 2 -15.88 -16.26 24.42
N GLU A 3 -14.87 -17.04 24.83
CA GLU A 3 -13.66 -17.31 24.02
C GLU A 3 -13.90 -18.07 22.69
N PHE A 4 -15.01 -18.82 22.58
CA PHE A 4 -15.31 -19.63 21.40
C PHE A 4 -15.95 -18.84 20.24
N GLU A 5 -16.62 -17.72 20.51
CA GLU A 5 -17.23 -16.91 19.46
C GLU A 5 -16.22 -16.00 18.77
N GLU A 6 -15.32 -15.36 19.52
CA GLU A 6 -14.22 -14.53 18.99
C GLU A 6 -13.30 -15.34 18.07
N SER A 7 -13.04 -16.60 18.44
CA SER A 7 -12.24 -17.50 17.63
C SER A 7 -12.87 -17.72 16.24
N LYS A 8 -14.19 -17.95 16.17
CA LYS A 8 -14.90 -18.22 14.91
C LYS A 8 -14.95 -17.00 13.98
N THR A 9 -15.09 -15.79 14.51
CA THR A 9 -15.05 -14.54 13.73
C THR A 9 -13.66 -14.27 13.16
N ILE A 10 -12.60 -14.45 13.96
CA ILE A 10 -11.21 -14.31 13.50
C ILE A 10 -10.90 -15.32 12.37
N PHE A 11 -11.37 -16.57 12.46
CA PHE A 11 -11.18 -17.58 11.41
C PHE A 11 -11.94 -17.26 10.12
N LYS A 12 -13.17 -16.72 10.22
CA LYS A 12 -13.95 -16.29 9.04
C LYS A 12 -13.29 -15.11 8.32
N GLU A 13 -12.79 -14.12 9.05
CA GLU A 13 -12.05 -12.99 8.48
C GLU A 13 -10.75 -13.44 7.80
N LYS A 14 -9.98 -14.35 8.42
CA LYS A 14 -8.76 -14.92 7.82
C LYS A 14 -9.04 -15.65 6.49
N LYS A 15 -10.14 -16.40 6.39
CA LYS A 15 -10.54 -17.06 5.13
C LYS A 15 -10.98 -16.07 4.05
N LYS A 16 -11.73 -15.02 4.43
CA LYS A 16 -12.15 -13.96 3.49
C LYS A 16 -10.96 -13.17 2.95
N TYR A 17 -9.95 -12.90 3.79
CA TYR A 17 -8.71 -12.21 3.40
C TYR A 17 -7.87 -13.02 2.41
N ARG A 18 -7.67 -14.33 2.62
CA ARG A 18 -6.92 -15.18 1.67
C ARG A 18 -7.50 -15.11 0.26
N ASN A 19 -8.79 -14.86 0.13
CA ASN A 19 -9.48 -14.78 -1.15
C ASN A 19 -9.48 -13.36 -1.75
N ASN A 20 -9.12 -12.32 -1.00
CA ASN A 20 -9.20 -10.93 -1.46
C ASN A 20 -8.11 -9.99 -0.87
N PRO A 21 -6.83 -10.18 -1.23
CA PRO A 21 -5.74 -9.32 -0.79
C PRO A 21 -5.79 -7.93 -1.46
N ILE A 22 -5.39 -6.87 -0.75
CA ILE A 22 -5.43 -5.50 -1.27
C ILE A 22 -4.50 -5.34 -2.48
N TYR A 23 -3.40 -6.10 -2.53
CA TYR A 23 -2.49 -6.11 -3.67
C TYR A 23 -3.20 -6.52 -4.97
N LYS A 24 -4.19 -7.41 -4.92
CA LYS A 24 -4.92 -7.83 -6.11
C LYS A 24 -5.78 -6.70 -6.67
N ASP A 25 -6.47 -5.95 -5.81
CA ASP A 25 -7.24 -4.78 -6.24
C ASP A 25 -6.32 -3.71 -6.82
N TRP A 26 -5.23 -3.39 -6.10
CA TRP A 26 -4.21 -2.46 -6.55
C TRP A 26 -3.65 -2.83 -7.93
N LYS A 27 -3.25 -4.09 -8.11
CA LYS A 27 -2.69 -4.60 -9.37
C LYS A 27 -3.69 -4.46 -10.52
N ASN A 28 -4.96 -4.80 -10.29
CA ASN A 28 -5.97 -4.73 -11.34
C ASN A 28 -6.25 -3.29 -11.78
N ILE A 29 -6.28 -2.34 -10.85
CA ILE A 29 -6.44 -0.92 -11.18
C ILE A 29 -5.24 -0.43 -11.98
N TRP A 30 -4.02 -0.72 -11.52
CA TRP A 30 -2.81 -0.33 -12.24
C TRP A 30 -2.74 -0.90 -13.65
N LEU A 31 -3.06 -2.19 -13.84
CA LEU A 31 -3.11 -2.79 -15.18
C LEU A 31 -4.15 -2.12 -16.09
N LYS A 32 -5.25 -1.62 -15.53
CA LYS A 32 -6.26 -0.89 -16.30
C LYS A 32 -5.74 0.48 -16.71
N VAL A 33 -5.12 1.21 -15.78
CA VAL A 33 -4.53 2.53 -16.06
C VAL A 33 -3.40 2.40 -17.07
N ASP A 34 -2.52 1.43 -16.90
CA ASP A 34 -1.40 1.14 -17.80
C ASP A 34 -1.87 0.89 -19.24
N LYS A 35 -2.90 0.04 -19.44
CA LYS A 35 -3.50 -0.16 -20.77
C LYS A 35 -4.09 1.10 -21.37
N GLN A 36 -4.72 1.94 -20.55
CA GLN A 36 -5.27 3.21 -21.02
C GLN A 36 -4.16 4.17 -21.42
N LEU A 37 -3.07 4.22 -20.65
CA LEU A 37 -1.90 5.03 -20.95
C LEU A 37 -1.19 4.54 -22.23
N GLU A 38 -1.05 3.23 -22.41
CA GLU A 38 -0.47 2.66 -23.63
C GLU A 38 -1.29 3.03 -24.88
N SER A 39 -2.63 2.92 -24.78
CA SER A 39 -3.52 3.36 -25.85
C SER A 39 -3.40 4.85 -26.14
N LEU A 40 -3.39 5.70 -25.10
CA LEU A 40 -3.31 7.14 -25.25
C LEU A 40 -1.95 7.60 -25.78
N ASN A 41 -0.86 6.92 -25.41
CA ASN A 41 0.46 7.24 -25.94
C ASN A 41 0.55 7.03 -27.46
N GLN A 42 -0.25 6.11 -28.01
CA GLN A 42 -0.30 5.85 -29.45
C GLN A 42 -1.27 6.78 -30.19
N SER A 43 -2.30 7.30 -29.53
CA SER A 43 -3.37 8.05 -30.17
C SER A 43 -3.39 9.55 -29.87
N ASP A 44 -3.07 9.96 -28.64
CA ASP A 44 -3.20 11.34 -28.15
C ASP A 44 -2.22 11.63 -27.00
N HIS A 45 -1.07 12.23 -27.35
CA HIS A 45 -0.03 12.60 -26.40
C HIS A 45 -0.47 13.67 -25.38
N SER A 46 -1.44 14.53 -25.73
CA SER A 46 -1.95 15.55 -24.81
C SER A 46 -2.82 14.92 -23.72
N ALA A 47 -3.72 14.03 -24.12
CA ALA A 47 -4.54 13.26 -23.19
C ALA A 47 -3.69 12.29 -22.34
N PHE A 48 -2.65 11.68 -22.91
CA PHE A 48 -1.67 10.88 -22.17
C PHE A 48 -1.01 11.70 -21.05
N SER A 49 -0.44 12.86 -21.39
CA SER A 49 0.22 13.74 -20.42
C SER A 49 -0.73 14.19 -19.31
N LYS A 50 -1.95 14.61 -19.69
CA LYS A 50 -2.99 15.00 -18.71
C LYS A 50 -3.34 13.85 -17.76
N LYS A 51 -3.47 12.63 -18.28
CA LYS A 51 -3.81 11.45 -17.47
C LYS A 51 -2.68 11.08 -16.50
N MET A 52 -1.43 11.13 -16.96
CA MET A 52 -0.24 10.94 -16.11
C MET A 52 -0.13 11.97 -14.98
N MET A 53 -0.62 13.20 -15.19
CA MET A 53 -0.51 14.28 -14.21
C MET A 53 -1.66 14.33 -13.19
N VAL A 54 -2.88 13.91 -13.57
CA VAL A 54 -4.10 14.19 -12.79
C VAL A 54 -4.69 12.94 -12.12
N GLU A 55 -4.36 11.74 -12.60
CA GLU A 55 -5.05 10.55 -12.14
C GLU A 55 -4.58 10.07 -10.77
N GLU A 56 -5.42 10.27 -9.76
CA GLU A 56 -5.26 9.73 -8.42
C GLU A 56 -5.94 8.36 -8.31
N ILE A 57 -5.21 7.35 -7.85
CA ILE A 57 -5.75 6.01 -7.58
C ILE A 57 -5.89 5.84 -6.07
N SER A 58 -7.14 5.87 -5.61
CA SER A 58 -7.50 5.61 -4.22
C SER A 58 -8.08 4.22 -4.05
N LEU A 59 -7.70 3.55 -2.95
CA LEU A 59 -8.15 2.21 -2.60
C LEU A 59 -8.77 2.22 -1.21
N ASP A 60 -10.04 1.85 -1.14
CA ASP A 60 -10.73 1.69 0.14
C ASP A 60 -10.33 0.36 0.79
N LEU A 61 -9.81 0.46 2.02
CA LEU A 61 -9.53 -0.69 2.85
C LEU A 61 -10.83 -1.19 3.47
N ARG A 62 -11.16 -2.47 3.22
CA ARG A 62 -12.46 -3.06 3.58
C ARG A 62 -12.39 -3.92 4.84
N SER A 63 -11.19 -4.08 5.42
CA SER A 63 -10.98 -4.91 6.60
C SER A 63 -9.66 -4.60 7.30
N ASN A 64 -9.61 -4.93 8.59
CA ASN A 64 -8.37 -4.94 9.37
C ASN A 64 -7.28 -5.84 8.76
N ALA A 65 -7.66 -6.91 8.07
CA ALA A 65 -6.71 -7.80 7.41
C ALA A 65 -5.97 -7.11 6.24
N GLN A 66 -6.70 -6.35 5.40
CA GLN A 66 -6.10 -5.53 4.34
C GLN A 66 -5.25 -4.39 4.90
N LEU A 67 -5.69 -3.76 5.99
CA LEU A 67 -4.88 -2.74 6.68
C LEU A 67 -3.56 -3.33 7.21
N ASN A 68 -3.61 -4.54 7.80
CA ASN A 68 -2.39 -5.24 8.26
C ASN A 68 -1.48 -5.62 7.08
N GLU A 69 -2.03 -5.96 5.92
CA GLU A 69 -1.27 -6.21 4.69
C GLU A 69 -0.46 -4.97 4.29
N VAL A 70 -1.10 -3.79 4.26
CA VAL A 70 -0.44 -2.51 3.95
C VAL A 70 0.64 -2.19 4.97
N ILE A 71 0.34 -2.28 6.27
CA ILE A 71 1.30 -2.01 7.36
C ILE A 71 2.51 -2.96 7.28
N SER A 72 2.27 -4.24 6.94
CA SER A 72 3.32 -5.24 6.74
C SER A 72 4.20 -4.91 5.53
N CYS A 73 3.59 -4.46 4.44
CA CYS A 73 4.29 -4.01 3.24
C CYS A 73 5.19 -2.80 3.54
N LEU A 74 4.63 -1.75 4.16
CA LEU A 74 5.38 -0.57 4.59
C LEU A 74 6.56 -0.94 5.50
N SER A 75 6.35 -1.85 6.45
CA SER A 75 7.42 -2.32 7.34
C SER A 75 8.56 -3.01 6.57
N ARG A 76 8.25 -3.78 5.52
CA ARG A 76 9.26 -4.42 4.67
C ARG A 76 10.02 -3.39 3.84
N VAL A 77 9.34 -2.39 3.29
CA VAL A 77 9.97 -1.31 2.51
C VAL A 77 10.90 -0.47 3.39
N ILE A 78 10.45 -0.04 4.56
CA ILE A 78 11.25 0.72 5.52
C ILE A 78 12.52 -0.05 5.92
N ARG A 79 12.41 -1.36 6.18
CA ARG A 79 13.58 -2.20 6.50
C ARG A 79 14.58 -2.28 5.34
N LYS A 80 14.09 -2.39 4.10
CA LYS A 80 14.96 -2.36 2.91
C LYS A 80 15.67 -1.01 2.76
N ILE A 81 14.98 0.09 2.99
CA ILE A 81 15.56 1.44 2.98
C ILE A 81 16.64 1.56 4.07
N GLN A 82 16.33 1.15 5.31
CA GLN A 82 17.30 1.13 6.42
C GLN A 82 18.54 0.31 6.09
N SER A 83 18.36 -0.87 5.46
CA SER A 83 19.48 -1.72 5.06
C SER A 83 20.34 -1.09 3.96
N LYS A 84 19.77 -0.24 3.09
CA LYS A 84 20.55 0.51 2.10
C LYS A 84 21.33 1.66 2.75
N LEU A 85 20.69 2.41 3.65
CA LEU A 85 21.31 3.50 4.40
C LEU A 85 22.46 3.05 5.31
N GLY A 86 22.42 1.80 5.81
CA GLY A 86 23.49 1.24 6.65
C GLY A 86 24.74 0.79 5.87
N LYS A 87 24.74 0.87 4.54
CA LYS A 87 25.91 0.56 3.72
C LYS A 87 26.73 1.84 3.51
N PRO A 88 28.07 1.78 3.67
CA PRO A 88 28.93 2.94 3.45
C PRO A 88 29.10 3.18 1.95
N GLU A 89 28.13 3.83 1.32
CA GLU A 89 28.25 4.41 -0.02
C GLU A 89 28.14 5.93 0.06
N LYS A 90 28.95 6.60 -0.77
CA LYS A 90 29.00 8.06 -0.87
C LYS A 90 27.81 8.57 -1.68
N ASP A 91 27.39 9.78 -1.34
CA ASP A 91 26.59 10.73 -2.14
C ASP A 91 25.06 10.66 -2.04
N GLN A 92 24.47 11.86 -2.10
CA GLN A 92 23.08 12.38 -2.20
C GLN A 92 21.86 11.43 -2.13
N GLU A 93 21.97 10.18 -2.56
CA GLU A 93 20.91 9.16 -2.52
C GLU A 93 20.52 8.79 -1.07
N THR A 94 21.44 8.97 -0.12
CA THR A 94 21.21 8.73 1.31
C THR A 94 20.25 9.73 1.94
N ASP A 95 20.25 11.00 1.51
CA ASP A 95 19.36 12.03 2.05
C ASP A 95 17.91 11.84 1.59
N GLY A 96 17.71 11.48 0.33
CA GLY A 96 16.39 11.08 -0.19
C GLY A 96 15.85 9.89 0.62
N LEU A 97 16.62 8.80 0.69
CA LEU A 97 16.21 7.60 1.41
C LEU A 97 15.91 7.85 2.90
N ASN A 98 16.60 8.80 3.54
CA ASN A 98 16.27 9.24 4.89
C ASN A 98 14.91 9.92 4.98
N PHE A 99 14.60 10.82 4.04
CA PHE A 99 13.29 11.44 3.92
C PHE A 99 12.19 10.39 3.71
N GLU A 100 12.33 9.48 2.74
CA GLU A 100 11.32 8.45 2.50
C GLU A 100 11.12 7.53 3.71
N LYS A 101 12.20 7.16 4.40
CA LYS A 101 12.11 6.38 5.65
C LYS A 101 11.25 7.08 6.69
N ILE A 102 11.42 8.40 6.87
CA ILE A 102 10.68 9.19 7.85
C ILE A 102 9.20 9.27 7.45
N GLU A 103 8.89 9.65 6.22
CA GLU A 103 7.50 9.81 5.76
C GLU A 103 6.74 8.48 5.75
N LEU A 104 7.35 7.39 5.27
CA LEU A 104 6.74 6.06 5.33
C LEU A 104 6.55 5.59 6.79
N GLY A 105 7.46 5.97 7.68
CA GLY A 105 7.33 5.74 9.12
C GLY A 105 6.13 6.46 9.74
N LYS A 106 5.93 7.74 9.39
CA LYS A 106 4.76 8.54 9.81
C LYS A 106 3.47 7.91 9.29
N LEU A 107 3.41 7.56 8.00
CA LEU A 107 2.25 6.91 7.39
C LEU A 107 1.92 5.59 8.09
N LYS A 108 2.92 4.74 8.33
CA LYS A 108 2.73 3.49 9.05
C LYS A 108 2.12 3.73 10.44
N ASN A 109 2.62 4.71 11.18
CA ASN A 109 2.12 5.01 12.53
C ASN A 109 0.67 5.52 12.49
N LEU A 110 0.31 6.33 11.51
CA LEU A 110 -1.08 6.76 11.29
C LEU A 110 -2.00 5.57 11.00
N LEU A 111 -1.58 4.66 10.11
CA LEU A 111 -2.34 3.46 9.79
C LEU A 111 -2.52 2.53 10.99
N VAL A 112 -1.47 2.35 11.80
CA VAL A 112 -1.55 1.58 13.05
C VAL A 112 -2.56 2.19 14.03
N LYS A 113 -2.59 3.52 14.19
CA LYS A 113 -3.58 4.20 15.04
C LYS A 113 -5.00 4.05 14.48
N SER A 114 -5.16 4.14 13.17
CA SER A 114 -6.45 4.02 12.48
C SER A 114 -7.10 2.63 12.61
N LYS A 115 -6.30 1.60 12.92
CA LYS A 115 -6.79 0.22 13.13
C LYS A 115 -7.86 0.14 14.21
N ASN A 116 -7.80 1.01 15.21
CA ASN A 116 -8.78 1.07 16.30
C ASN A 116 -10.15 1.61 15.84
N ASN A 117 -10.24 2.19 14.64
CA ASN A 117 -11.47 2.79 14.10
C ASN A 117 -12.28 1.83 13.21
N PHE A 118 -11.74 0.66 12.85
CA PHE A 118 -12.45 -0.36 12.04
C PHE A 118 -13.44 -1.23 12.84
N ILE A 119 -13.58 -1.02 14.16
CA ILE A 119 -14.38 -1.85 15.09
C ILE A 119 -15.65 -1.08 15.56
N ARG A 120 -16.18 -0.14 14.78
CA ARG A 120 -17.50 0.46 15.05
C ARG A 120 -18.54 -0.01 14.06
#